data_AF-M0D2V7-F1
#
_entry.id   AF-M0D2V7-F1
#
_cell.length_a   1.000
_cell.length_b   1.000
_cell.length_c   1.000
_cell.angle_alpha   90.00
_cell.angle_beta   90.00
_cell.angle_gamma   90.00
#
_symmetry.space_group_name_H-M   'P 1'
#
loop_
_entity.id
_entity.type
_entity.pdbx_description
1 polymer ?
#
loop_
_entity_poly.entity_id
_entity_poly.type
_entity_poly.pdbx_seq_one_letter_code
_entity_poly.pdbx_strand_id
1 'polypeptide(L)' 'MGDDAVLGVRPEDVGVRPRGRAGDDPVHELEMVVTVVEPMGNENVVHLSFPDDRSTDALVAVTKGRSVVDEEDTVAVS' A
#
# COMPACT_ATOMS: atom_id res chain seq x y z
N MET A 1 -10.45 0.14 30.27
CA MET A 1 -10.98 -0.84 29.32
C MET A 1 -10.51 -0.32 27.97
N GLY A 2 -9.54 -0.98 27.36
CA GLY A 2 -8.95 -0.49 26.11
C GLY A 2 -9.95 -0.66 24.99
N ASP A 3 -10.11 0.37 24.18
CA ASP A 3 -10.97 0.34 23.01
C ASP A 3 -10.24 -0.40 21.88
N ASP A 4 -10.33 -1.73 21.87
CA ASP A 4 -9.92 -2.52 20.72
C ASP A 4 -10.83 -2.16 19.54
N ALA A 5 -10.27 -1.53 18.52
CA ALA A 5 -10.96 -1.13 17.31
C ALA A 5 -10.31 -1.76 16.09
N VAL A 6 -11.13 -2.13 15.11
CA VAL A 6 -10.68 -2.64 13.81
C VAL A 6 -10.82 -1.52 12.78
N LEU A 7 -9.70 -1.10 12.20
CA LEU A 7 -9.68 -0.15 11.10
C LEU A 7 -9.81 -0.90 9.78
N GLY A 8 -10.87 -0.61 9.04
CA GLY A 8 -11.05 -1.11 7.68
C GLY A 8 -10.93 0.03 6.68
N VAL A 9 -9.98 -0.07 5.75
CA VAL A 9 -9.81 0.86 4.62
C VAL A 9 -10.16 0.12 3.34
N ARG A 10 -10.80 0.81 2.41
CA ARG A 10 -11.11 0.25 1.09
C ARG A 10 -9.85 0.25 0.21
N PRO A 11 -9.54 -0.83 -0.51
CA PRO A 11 -8.34 -0.90 -1.35
C PRO A 11 -8.22 0.25 -2.39
N GLU A 12 -9.34 0.73 -2.91
CA GLU A 12 -9.41 1.84 -3.86
C GLU A 12 -9.14 3.22 -3.24
N ASP A 13 -9.26 3.34 -1.92
CA ASP A 13 -8.98 4.55 -1.15
C ASP A 13 -7.51 4.61 -0.68
N VAL A 14 -6.72 3.57 -0.95
CA VAL A 14 -5.32 3.48 -0.56
C VAL A 14 -4.42 4.10 -1.64
N GLY A 15 -3.74 5.19 -1.29
CA GLY A 15 -2.79 5.88 -2.14
C GLY A 15 -1.40 5.24 -2.09
N VAL A 16 -0.97 4.59 -3.17
CA VAL A 16 0.41 4.08 -3.29
C VAL A 16 1.30 5.11 -3.99
N ARG A 17 2.44 5.42 -3.37
CA ARG A 17 3.45 6.34 -3.90
C ARG A 17 4.86 5.75 -3.73
N PRO A 18 5.79 5.96 -4.66
CA PRO A 18 7.20 5.65 -4.42
C PRO A 18 7.71 6.44 -3.21
N ARG A 19 8.58 5.84 -2.39
CA ARG A 19 9.14 6.46 -1.16
C ARG A 19 9.69 7.89 -1.35
N GLY A 20 10.20 8.23 -2.54
CA GLY A 20 10.71 9.57 -2.87
C GLY A 20 9.64 10.61 -3.25
N ARG A 21 8.36 10.24 -3.25
CA ARG A 21 7.20 11.10 -3.55
C ARG A 21 6.14 10.99 -2.46
N ALA A 22 6.58 11.03 -1.22
CA ALA A 22 5.72 11.35 -0.07
C ALA A 22 4.86 12.58 -0.40
N GLY A 23 3.58 12.50 -0.07
CA GLY A 23 2.60 13.57 -0.16
C GLY A 23 2.78 14.63 0.94
N ASP A 24 1.82 15.55 1.01
CA ASP A 24 1.89 16.73 1.89
C ASP A 24 1.64 16.41 3.38
N ASP A 25 1.18 15.21 3.72
CA ASP A 25 0.88 14.80 5.10
C ASP A 25 1.66 13.52 5.51
N PRO A 26 2.90 13.67 5.98
CA PRO A 26 3.74 12.55 6.38
C PRO A 26 3.24 11.82 7.64
N VAL A 27 2.21 12.34 8.34
CA VAL A 27 1.67 11.71 9.56
C VAL A 27 0.75 10.54 9.20
N HIS A 28 0.16 10.54 8.01
CA HIS A 28 -0.71 9.48 7.51
C HIS A 28 0.00 8.58 6.48
N GLU A 29 1.32 8.67 6.39
CA GLU A 29 2.11 7.85 5.46
C GLU A 29 2.77 6.68 6.17
N LEU A 30 2.47 5.49 5.67
CA LEU A 30 3.00 4.23 6.16
C LEU A 30 3.96 3.65 5.13
N GLU A 31 5.19 3.34 5.57
CA GLU A 31 6.16 2.64 4.71
C GLU A 31 5.76 1.16 4.62
N MET A 32 5.55 0.69 3.40
CA MET A 32 5.19 -0.69 3.09
C MET A 32 6.04 -1.23 1.95
N VAL A 33 6.12 -2.55 1.86
CA VAL A 33 6.82 -3.27 0.81
C VAL A 33 5.80 -3.93 -0.09
N VAL A 34 5.97 -3.77 -1.40
CA VAL A 34 5.17 -4.46 -2.41
C VAL A 34 5.57 -5.93 -2.43
N THR A 35 4.63 -6.82 -2.14
CA THR A 35 4.84 -8.26 -2.20
C THR A 35 4.48 -8.81 -3.57
N VAL A 36 3.34 -8.39 -4.12
CA VAL A 36 2.80 -8.87 -5.40
C VAL A 36 2.12 -7.71 -6.14
N VAL A 37 2.29 -7.66 -7.46
CA VAL A 37 1.55 -6.76 -8.36
C VAL A 37 0.75 -7.58 -9.35
N GLU A 38 -0.58 -7.44 -9.31
CA GLU A 38 -1.50 -8.09 -10.24
C GLU A 38 -2.08 -7.07 -11.24
N PRO A 39 -1.57 -7.04 -12.48
CA PRO A 39 -2.07 -6.12 -13.50
C PRO A 39 -3.39 -6.60 -14.10
N MET A 40 -4.44 -5.79 -13.94
CA MET A 40 -5.82 -6.04 -14.40
C MET A 40 -6.18 -5.20 -15.64
N GLY A 41 -5.18 -4.84 -16.46
CA GLY A 41 -5.36 -4.07 -17.69
C GLY A 41 -5.38 -2.56 -17.48
N ASN A 42 -6.46 -2.01 -16.93
CA ASN A 42 -6.59 -0.57 -16.62
C ASN A 42 -6.29 -0.21 -15.16
N GLU A 43 -6.25 -1.23 -14.30
CA GLU A 43 -6.01 -1.14 -12.86
C GLU A 43 -4.97 -2.19 -12.48
N ASN A 44 -4.24 -1.97 -11.38
CA ASN A 44 -3.36 -2.97 -10.80
C ASN A 44 -3.75 -3.16 -9.34
N VAL A 45 -3.86 -4.41 -8.92
CA VAL A 45 -4.02 -4.77 -7.52
C VAL A 45 -2.63 -4.97 -6.94
N VAL A 46 -2.31 -4.28 -5.85
CA VAL A 46 -0.99 -4.29 -5.23
C VAL A 46 -1.14 -4.84 -3.82
N HIS A 47 -0.40 -5.90 -3.54
CA HIS A 47 -0.33 -6.51 -2.22
C HIS A 47 0.84 -5.90 -1.45
N LEU A 48 0.57 -5.52 -0.21
CA LEU A 48 1.48 -4.74 0.62
C LEU A 48 1.66 -5.40 1.98
N SER A 49 2.90 -5.44 2.43
CA SER A 49 3.27 -5.92 3.75
C SER A 49 4.09 -4.90 4.50
N PHE A 50 4.08 -4.97 5.82
CA PHE A 50 4.95 -4.15 6.64
C PHE A 50 6.41 -4.59 6.45
N PRO A 51 7.39 -3.67 6.54
CA PRO A 51 8.80 -4.02 6.40
C PRO A 51 9.26 -5.10 7.40
N ASP A 52 8.70 -5.08 8.60
CA ASP A 52 9.01 -5.99 9.71
C ASP A 52 8.23 -7.31 9.67
N ASP A 53 7.16 -7.40 8.87
CA ASP A 53 6.37 -8.63 8.70
C ASP A 53 5.86 -8.78 7.26
N ARG A 54 6.65 -9.52 6.47
CA ARG A 54 6.35 -9.89 5.08
C ARG A 54 5.61 -11.22 4.93
N SER A 55 5.23 -11.86 6.03
CA SER A 55 4.66 -13.22 5.98
C SER A 55 3.16 -13.22 5.68
N THR A 56 2.51 -12.06 5.80
CA THR A 56 1.08 -11.87 5.50
C THR A 56 0.91 -10.58 4.72
N ASP A 57 0.06 -10.61 3.69
CA ASP A 57 -0.40 -9.38 3.04
C ASP A 57 -1.23 -8.59 4.05
N ALA A 58 -0.67 -7.49 4.54
CA ALA A 58 -1.27 -6.66 5.57
C ALA A 58 -2.31 -5.70 4.99
N LEU A 59 -2.11 -5.29 3.73
CA LEU A 59 -2.97 -4.34 3.03
C LEU A 59 -3.00 -4.66 1.54
N VAL A 60 -4.15 -4.40 0.91
CA VAL A 60 -4.32 -4.47 -0.55
C VAL A 60 -4.71 -3.09 -1.03
N ALA A 61 -4.07 -2.63 -2.10
CA ALA A 61 -4.34 -1.33 -2.73
C ALA A 61 -4.68 -1.51 -4.21
N VAL A 62 -5.51 -0.63 -4.75
CA VAL A 62 -5.84 -0.61 -6.18
C VAL A 62 -5.29 0.67 -6.81
N THR A 63 -4.36 0.53 -7.75
CA THR A 63 -3.80 1.66 -8.49
C THR A 63 -4.36 1.73 -9.90
N LYS A 64 -4.59 2.94 -10.40
CA LYS A 64 -5.05 3.18 -11.77
C LYS A 64 -3.89 3.50 -12.69
N GLY A 65 -3.96 3.01 -13.93
CA GLY A 65 -2.95 3.28 -14.95
C GLY A 65 -1.70 2.40 -14.84
N ARG A 66 -0.61 2.81 -15.47
CA ARG A 66 0.66 2.07 -15.45
C ARG A 66 1.36 2.36 -14.13
N SER A 67 1.14 1.52 -13.12
CA SER A 67 1.80 1.65 -11.82
C SER A 67 3.33 1.70 -12.00
N VAL A 68 3.99 2.56 -11.22
CA VAL A 68 5.45 2.78 -11.23
C VAL A 68 6.09 2.06 -10.04
N VAL A 69 5.57 0.89 -9.69
CA VAL A 69 6.00 0.10 -8.54
C VAL A 69 6.10 -1.35 -8.99
N ASP A 70 7.22 -1.97 -8.64
CA ASP A 70 7.52 -3.37 -8.90
C ASP A 70 7.47 -4.17 -7.59
N GLU A 71 7.47 -5.49 -7.71
CA GLU A 71 7.64 -6.36 -6.54
C GLU A 71 8.94 -6.02 -5.80
N GLU A 72 8.91 -6.13 -4.47
CA GLU A 72 9.98 -5.76 -3.55
C GLU A 72 10.26 -4.24 -3.40
N ASP A 73 9.55 -3.38 -4.15
CA ASP A 73 9.68 -1.93 -3.97
C ASP A 73 9.17 -1.50 -2.60
N THR A 74 9.87 -0.51 -2.03
CA THR A 74 9.41 0.20 -0.84
C THR A 74 8.59 1.42 -1.24
N VAL A 75 7.35 1.46 -0.77
CA VAL A 75 6.36 2.48 -1.10
C VAL A 75 5.85 3.18 0.16
N ALA A 76 5.41 4.42 -0.01
CA ALA A 76 4.63 5.15 0.97
C ALA A 76 3.14 4.97 0.66
N VAL A 77 2.36 4.64 1.69
CA VAL A 77 0.94 4.38 1.61
C VAL A 77 0.19 5.42 2.43
N SER A 78 -0.80 6.10 1.84
CA SER A 78 -1.68 7.07 2.51
C SER A 78 -3.16 6.85 2.22
#